data_AF-A0A6P2SLM6-F1
#
_entry.id   AF-A0A6P2SLM6-F1
#
_cell.length_a   1.000
_cell.length_b   1.000
_cell.length_c   1.000
_cell.angle_alpha   90.00
_cell.angle_beta   90.00
_cell.angle_gamma   90.00
#
_symmetry.space_group_name_H-M   'P 1'
#
loop_
_entity.id
_entity.type
_entity.pdbx_description
1 polymer ?
#
loop_
_entity_poly.entity_id
_entity_poly.type
_entity_poly.pdbx_seq_one_letter_code
_entity_poly.pdbx_strand_id
1 'polypeptide(L)'
;MELIDFLHETQSEVRAQIEGDQPFPESAFTEIVMQHMADIGMTDEPQSTHFSRKVGNANVRLSGYSISDEQEQLDLFVSLYEGVDEITSVPDSETKTAVEQCLRFLQLCAEGKLASRLDQSDEIRILAELIRGLYDELEQIRIYVLTDRVARTLQFKPREIGGKTVHLEVMDIARLHRHWSEGKPRDELIVDFNDVCGSPLPCVFVPGNGEDYDYALTAVPGEALRLLYEKYGARLLEANVRSFLSVKAKGVNAGIQNTLRTTPSRFMAYNNGIVVVADEMRVGDAGGGTAGIAWLKGLQVVNGGQTTASIYFAKRKYPDTDLSRVRVPAKIIVMKTQDAVKEEALVADISRFANSQNAVKQSDLSANKPFHVQVERLSLSVYCPDGRSRWFYERAAGSYSTMLVREGTTAAKLRDLKETMPPARRITKTDLAKYLNAWDKRPDIVSRGSQKNFEQFMASLSGAEGSETPLPDVPEYKQMIAKAKLFRDTQKMMRSMFPAFQANIAAYTFSLLADRLGDRIDLDRVWAAQGGSKQLMDQIARWAREVDQVLNRTASGKMVSEWAKRPECKDAVFSATYSTPDESIPEFKKN
;
A
#
# COMPACT_ATOMS: atom_id res chain seq x y z
N MET A 1 20.83 -19.25 26.20
CA MET A 1 21.00 -18.76 27.58
C MET A 1 19.87 -19.35 28.40
N GLU A 2 20.14 -19.92 29.57
CA GLU A 2 19.08 -20.45 30.44
C GLU A 2 18.29 -19.30 31.08
N LEU A 3 17.05 -19.54 31.51
CA LEU A 3 16.18 -18.50 32.08
C LEU A 3 16.79 -17.85 33.33
N ILE A 4 17.51 -18.62 34.14
CA ILE A 4 18.16 -18.10 35.37
C ILE A 4 19.31 -17.15 35.04
N ASP A 5 20.11 -17.46 34.02
CA ASP A 5 21.22 -16.60 33.59
C ASP A 5 20.67 -15.26 33.06
N PHE A 6 19.57 -15.31 32.31
CA PHE A 6 18.88 -14.12 31.81
C PHE A 6 18.29 -13.25 32.92
N LEU A 7 17.72 -13.85 33.97
CA LEU A 7 17.28 -13.11 35.14
C LEU A 7 18.49 -12.38 35.76
N HIS A 8 19.61 -13.07 35.99
CA HIS A 8 20.81 -12.45 36.56
C HIS A 8 21.39 -11.32 35.70
N GLU A 9 21.38 -11.48 34.38
CA GLU A 9 21.78 -10.44 33.43
C GLU A 9 20.85 -9.22 33.54
N THR A 10 19.53 -9.42 33.51
CA THR A 10 18.52 -8.36 33.68
C THR A 10 18.72 -7.63 35.01
N GLN A 11 18.92 -8.35 36.10
CA GLN A 11 19.17 -7.76 37.43
C GLN A 11 20.49 -6.98 37.47
N SER A 12 21.51 -7.42 36.73
CA SER A 12 22.79 -6.72 36.61
C SER A 12 22.66 -5.42 35.81
N GLU A 13 21.87 -5.42 34.74
CA GLU A 13 21.53 -4.20 33.98
C GLU A 13 20.77 -3.19 34.84
N VAL A 14 19.75 -3.66 35.59
CA VAL A 14 19.00 -2.80 36.53
C VAL A 14 19.94 -2.18 37.55
N ARG A 15 20.87 -2.96 38.13
CA ARG A 15 21.87 -2.47 39.09
C ARG A 15 22.79 -1.42 38.46
N ALA A 16 23.27 -1.65 37.24
CA ALA A 16 24.14 -0.71 36.53
C ALA A 16 23.44 0.63 36.23
N GLN A 17 22.15 0.63 35.91
CA GLN A 17 21.39 1.85 35.61
C GLN A 17 21.08 2.69 36.86
N ILE A 18 20.98 2.05 38.04
CA ILE A 18 20.82 2.74 39.34
C ILE A 18 22.09 3.51 39.72
N GLU A 19 23.28 3.00 39.38
CA GLU A 19 24.56 3.66 39.69
C GLU A 19 24.80 4.96 38.90
N GLY A 20 23.99 5.23 37.87
CA GLY A 20 24.01 6.45 37.07
C GLY A 20 23.12 7.57 37.63
N ASP A 21 21.85 7.60 37.19
CA ASP A 21 20.96 8.78 37.32
C ASP A 21 19.51 8.43 37.77
N GLN A 22 19.19 7.15 38.06
CA GLN A 22 17.85 6.71 38.49
C GLN A 22 17.80 6.21 39.95
N PRO A 23 17.02 6.84 40.85
CA PRO A 23 17.02 6.48 42.27
C PRO A 23 16.18 5.24 42.62
N PHE A 24 15.37 4.67 41.70
CA PHE A 24 14.44 3.58 42.00
C PHE A 24 14.69 2.34 41.10
N PRO A 25 15.01 1.17 41.68
CA PRO A 25 15.24 -0.07 40.92
C PRO A 25 14.08 -0.49 40.01
N GLU A 26 12.85 -0.29 40.47
CA GLU A 26 11.65 -0.59 39.68
C GLU A 26 11.58 0.27 38.40
N SER A 27 12.02 1.54 38.45
CA SER A 27 12.01 2.43 37.29
C SER A 27 13.02 1.97 36.24
N ALA A 28 14.23 1.58 36.65
CA ALA A 28 15.24 1.03 35.77
C ALA A 28 14.77 -0.27 35.11
N PHE A 29 14.20 -1.19 35.88
CA PHE A 29 13.59 -2.41 35.33
C PHE A 29 12.48 -2.10 34.32
N THR A 30 11.63 -1.12 34.62
CA THR A 30 10.55 -0.71 33.72
C THR A 30 11.10 -0.21 32.39
N GLU A 31 12.12 0.65 32.43
CA GLU A 31 12.77 1.19 31.22
C GLU A 31 13.40 0.10 30.37
N ILE A 32 14.21 -0.78 30.96
CA ILE A 32 14.88 -1.88 30.25
C ILE A 32 13.83 -2.76 29.53
N VAL A 33 12.78 -3.16 30.25
CA VAL A 33 11.75 -4.05 29.69
C VAL A 33 10.92 -3.37 28.61
N MET A 34 10.52 -2.11 28.82
CA MET A 34 9.75 -1.38 27.81
C MET A 34 10.59 -1.12 26.55
N GLN A 35 11.85 -0.73 26.70
CA GLN A 35 12.75 -0.51 25.56
C GLN A 35 12.91 -1.79 24.75
N HIS A 36 13.15 -2.92 25.43
CA HIS A 36 13.21 -4.22 24.76
C HIS A 36 11.91 -4.54 24.01
N MET A 37 10.75 -4.31 24.63
CA MET A 37 9.45 -4.50 23.97
C MET A 37 9.30 -3.61 22.71
N ALA A 38 9.87 -2.41 22.71
CA ALA A 38 9.86 -1.52 21.55
C ALA A 38 10.77 -2.05 20.43
N ASP A 39 11.98 -2.48 20.78
CA ASP A 39 12.98 -3.00 19.84
C ASP A 39 12.46 -4.24 19.06
N ILE A 40 11.65 -5.08 19.71
CA ILE A 40 11.01 -6.25 19.09
C ILE A 40 9.64 -5.94 18.44
N GLY A 41 9.21 -4.68 18.46
CA GLY A 41 7.97 -4.20 17.86
C GLY A 41 6.69 -4.68 18.54
N MET A 42 6.72 -4.90 19.87
CA MET A 42 5.53 -5.15 20.69
C MET A 42 4.82 -3.86 21.09
N THR A 43 5.56 -2.79 21.35
CA THR A 43 5.09 -1.42 21.65
C THR A 43 5.82 -0.43 20.75
N ASP A 44 5.31 0.79 20.64
CA ASP A 44 6.02 1.92 20.05
C ASP A 44 7.00 2.53 21.06
N GLU A 45 7.61 3.68 20.74
CA GLU A 45 8.58 4.38 21.60
C GLU A 45 8.01 4.58 23.02
N PRO A 46 8.58 3.94 24.06
CA PRO A 46 8.04 3.99 25.40
C PRO A 46 8.60 5.17 26.20
N GLN A 47 7.79 5.69 27.11
CA GLN A 47 8.18 6.71 28.08
C GLN A 47 7.95 6.20 29.49
N SER A 48 9.02 6.20 30.29
CA SER A 48 8.93 5.87 31.70
C SER A 48 8.23 6.98 32.48
N THR A 49 7.45 6.58 33.48
CA THR A 49 6.81 7.51 34.40
C THR A 49 6.57 6.82 35.73
N HIS A 50 6.56 7.55 36.84
CA HIS A 50 6.28 6.94 38.14
C HIS A 50 5.08 7.61 38.79
N PHE A 51 3.95 6.90 38.79
CA PHE A 51 2.73 7.38 39.42
C PHE A 51 2.11 6.30 40.27
N SER A 52 2.13 6.47 41.59
CA SER A 52 1.46 5.56 42.53
C SER A 52 0.91 6.36 43.70
N ARG A 53 -0.39 6.68 43.65
CA ARG A 53 -1.06 7.42 44.74
C ARG A 53 -2.55 7.16 44.79
N LYS A 54 -3.19 7.62 45.86
CA LYS A 54 -4.64 7.60 46.02
C LYS A 54 -5.24 8.86 45.38
N VAL A 55 -6.16 8.69 44.43
CA VAL A 55 -6.91 9.78 43.78
C VAL A 55 -8.39 9.62 44.13
N GLY A 56 -8.87 10.48 45.04
CA GLY A 56 -10.18 10.30 45.67
C GLY A 56 -10.22 9.02 46.52
N ASN A 57 -11.10 8.07 46.16
CA ASN A 57 -11.19 6.76 46.83
C ASN A 57 -10.47 5.62 46.10
N ALA A 58 -9.83 5.90 44.97
CA ALA A 58 -9.17 4.89 44.14
C ALA A 58 -7.63 4.95 44.31
N ASN A 59 -7.01 3.79 44.52
CA ASN A 59 -5.57 3.65 44.31
C ASN A 59 -5.31 3.50 42.82
N VAL A 60 -4.38 4.29 42.29
CA VAL A 60 -4.00 4.31 40.88
C VAL A 60 -2.49 4.12 40.76
N ARG A 61 -2.06 3.37 39.74
CA ARG A 61 -0.66 3.07 39.48
C ARG A 61 -0.34 3.08 37.98
N LEU A 62 0.77 3.69 37.61
CA LEU A 62 1.35 3.70 36.27
C LEU A 62 2.88 3.77 36.39
N SER A 63 3.59 2.94 35.64
CA SER A 63 5.06 2.84 35.60
C SER A 63 5.65 3.27 34.23
N GLY A 64 4.82 3.40 33.20
CA GLY A 64 5.24 3.82 31.87
C GLY A 64 4.08 3.87 30.91
N TYR A 65 4.28 4.46 29.73
CA TYR A 65 3.30 4.46 28.65
C TYR A 65 3.98 4.54 27.28
N SER A 66 3.26 4.18 26.23
CA SER A 66 3.66 4.43 24.84
C SER A 66 2.43 4.81 24.01
N ILE A 67 2.62 5.72 23.06
CA ILE A 67 1.60 6.14 22.10
C ILE A 67 2.22 5.98 20.72
N SER A 68 1.54 5.26 19.82
CA SER A 68 1.99 5.10 18.43
C SER A 68 2.13 6.44 17.71
N ASP A 69 3.01 6.51 16.70
CA ASP A 69 3.20 7.70 15.86
C ASP A 69 1.89 8.20 15.20
N GLU A 70 1.01 7.27 14.79
CA GLU A 70 -0.31 7.59 14.24
C GLU A 70 -1.35 8.01 15.30
N GLN A 71 -1.01 7.96 16.59
CA GLN A 71 -1.89 8.25 17.74
C GLN A 71 -3.13 7.34 17.81
N GLU A 72 -3.04 6.13 17.25
CA GLU A 72 -4.12 5.15 17.20
C GLU A 72 -3.98 4.04 18.26
N GLN A 73 -2.80 3.87 18.88
CA GLN A 73 -2.55 2.86 19.91
C GLN A 73 -2.00 3.49 21.19
N LEU A 74 -2.50 3.02 22.34
CA LEU A 74 -2.01 3.38 23.67
C LEU A 74 -1.64 2.13 24.46
N ASP A 75 -0.38 2.05 24.87
CA ASP A 75 0.12 1.02 25.77
C ASP A 75 0.43 1.63 27.13
N LEU A 76 -0.09 1.03 28.20
CA LEU A 76 0.18 1.44 29.58
C LEU A 76 0.92 0.32 30.31
N PHE A 77 1.90 0.67 31.12
CA PHE A 77 2.76 -0.27 31.83
C PHE A 77 2.61 -0.09 33.33
N VAL A 78 2.54 -1.21 34.06
CA VAL A 78 2.57 -1.24 35.52
C VAL A 78 3.53 -2.32 36.00
N SER A 79 4.54 -1.92 36.78
CA SER A 79 5.63 -2.82 37.15
C SER A 79 5.41 -3.43 38.54
N LEU A 80 5.77 -4.71 38.66
CA LEU A 80 5.83 -5.52 39.87
C LEU A 80 7.24 -6.11 39.96
N TYR A 81 8.18 -5.28 40.36
CA TYR A 81 9.60 -5.63 40.48
C TYR A 81 9.94 -5.98 41.93
N GLU A 82 10.46 -7.19 42.18
CA GLU A 82 10.88 -7.64 43.52
C GLU A 82 12.41 -7.72 43.66
N GLY A 83 13.16 -7.64 42.55
CA GLY A 83 14.61 -7.73 42.54
C GLY A 83 15.12 -9.12 42.89
N VAL A 84 14.45 -10.16 42.40
CA VAL A 84 14.74 -11.55 42.76
C VAL A 84 15.99 -12.05 42.04
N ASP A 85 16.84 -12.78 42.76
CA ASP A 85 18.00 -13.50 42.19
C ASP A 85 17.69 -14.97 41.88
N GLU A 86 16.46 -15.44 42.14
CA GLU A 86 16.00 -16.80 41.84
C GLU A 86 14.65 -16.76 41.11
N ILE A 87 14.39 -17.77 40.27
CA ILE A 87 13.11 -17.91 39.57
C ILE A 87 12.00 -18.20 40.58
N THR A 88 11.20 -17.18 40.86
CA THR A 88 10.06 -17.24 41.79
C THR A 88 8.77 -16.89 41.07
N SER A 89 7.63 -17.31 41.61
CA SER A 89 6.31 -17.04 41.01
C SER A 89 5.65 -15.79 41.59
N VAL A 90 5.04 -14.96 40.76
CA VAL A 90 4.16 -13.87 41.22
C VAL A 90 2.73 -14.40 41.47
N PRO A 91 2.10 -14.10 42.61
CA PRO A 91 0.70 -14.43 42.86
C PRO A 91 -0.28 -13.71 41.92
N ASP A 92 -1.28 -14.41 41.41
CA ASP A 92 -2.35 -13.83 40.57
C ASP A 92 -3.09 -12.65 41.24
N SER A 93 -3.13 -12.62 42.58
CA SER A 93 -3.73 -11.50 43.34
C SER A 93 -2.95 -10.20 43.16
N GLU A 94 -1.62 -10.27 43.04
CA GLU A 94 -0.76 -9.09 42.86
C GLU A 94 -0.90 -8.53 41.44
N THR A 95 -0.80 -9.40 40.42
CA THR A 95 -0.98 -8.99 39.02
C THR A 95 -2.36 -8.40 38.77
N LYS A 96 -3.43 -9.02 39.31
CA LYS A 96 -4.79 -8.46 39.25
C LYS A 96 -4.90 -7.11 39.93
N THR A 97 -4.25 -6.93 41.09
CA THR A 97 -4.27 -5.65 41.81
C THR A 97 -3.59 -4.55 40.99
N ALA A 98 -2.43 -4.85 40.38
CA ALA A 98 -1.71 -3.91 39.52
C ALA A 98 -2.54 -3.50 38.29
N VAL A 99 -3.15 -4.48 37.61
CA VAL A 99 -4.06 -4.25 36.48
C VAL A 99 -5.23 -3.35 36.89
N GLU A 100 -5.90 -3.65 38.00
CA GLU A 100 -7.06 -2.86 38.46
C GLU A 100 -6.66 -1.43 38.85
N GLN A 101 -5.47 -1.21 39.40
CA GLN A 101 -4.95 0.13 39.68
C GLN A 101 -4.67 0.92 38.40
N CYS A 102 -4.12 0.29 37.36
CA CYS A 102 -3.86 0.92 36.06
C CYS A 102 -5.15 1.17 35.27
N LEU A 103 -6.11 0.22 35.31
CA LEU A 103 -7.45 0.42 34.73
C LEU A 103 -8.16 1.63 35.33
N ARG A 104 -8.06 1.83 36.65
CA ARG A 104 -8.62 3.01 37.32
C ARG A 104 -7.94 4.30 36.89
N PHE A 105 -6.63 4.28 36.66
CA PHE A 105 -5.90 5.41 36.08
C PHE A 105 -6.47 5.77 34.70
N LEU A 106 -6.52 4.78 33.79
CA LEU A 106 -7.05 4.94 32.44
C LEU A 106 -8.49 5.45 32.45
N GLN A 107 -9.34 4.91 33.32
CA GLN A 107 -10.73 5.35 33.46
C GLN A 107 -10.82 6.82 33.89
N LEU A 108 -10.03 7.26 34.87
CA LEU A 108 -10.04 8.66 35.31
C LEU A 108 -9.50 9.62 34.23
N CYS A 109 -8.52 9.19 33.43
CA CYS A 109 -8.06 9.94 32.25
C CYS A 109 -9.17 10.03 31.20
N ALA A 110 -9.75 8.89 30.82
CA ALA A 110 -10.81 8.78 29.84
C ALA A 110 -12.02 9.64 30.22
N GLU A 111 -12.38 9.72 31.50
CA GLU A 111 -13.49 10.55 31.98
C GLU A 111 -13.13 12.04 32.17
N GLY A 112 -11.86 12.43 31.94
CA GLY A 112 -11.37 13.79 32.16
C GLY A 112 -11.30 14.21 33.64
N LYS A 113 -11.37 13.25 34.57
CA LYS A 113 -11.42 13.49 36.03
C LYS A 113 -10.05 13.49 36.69
N LEU A 114 -9.04 12.88 36.06
CA LEU A 114 -7.71 12.79 36.65
C LEU A 114 -7.02 14.16 36.67
N ALA A 115 -6.89 14.81 35.52
CA ALA A 115 -6.17 16.08 35.37
C ALA A 115 -6.69 17.19 36.31
N SER A 116 -8.01 17.26 36.53
CA SER A 116 -8.62 18.25 37.44
C SER A 116 -8.26 18.04 38.91
N ARG A 117 -7.74 16.87 39.29
CA ARG A 117 -7.35 16.50 40.65
C ARG A 117 -5.84 16.56 40.88
N LEU A 118 -5.05 16.93 39.87
CA LEU A 118 -3.60 17.05 39.96
C LEU A 118 -3.18 18.52 39.86
N ASP A 119 -2.07 18.86 40.52
CA ASP A 119 -1.48 20.19 40.48
C ASP A 119 -0.97 20.53 39.08
N GLN A 120 -0.88 21.83 38.76
CA GLN A 120 -0.48 22.30 37.42
C GLN A 120 0.97 21.93 37.05
N SER A 121 1.84 21.69 38.03
CA SER A 121 3.24 21.30 37.83
C SER A 121 3.44 19.78 37.73
N ASP A 122 2.39 18.98 37.86
CA ASP A 122 2.48 17.52 37.83
C ASP A 122 2.50 17.02 36.37
N GLU A 123 3.58 16.36 35.96
CA GLU A 123 3.73 15.85 34.58
C GLU A 123 2.63 14.85 34.20
N ILE A 124 2.08 14.11 35.18
CA ILE A 124 0.96 13.18 34.96
C ILE A 124 -0.31 13.93 34.54
N ARG A 125 -0.43 15.21 34.89
CA ARG A 125 -1.54 16.03 34.44
C ARG A 125 -1.52 16.19 32.91
N ILE A 126 -0.34 16.48 32.35
CA ILE A 126 -0.15 16.64 30.89
C ILE A 126 -0.50 15.32 30.20
N LEU A 127 -0.01 14.20 30.72
CA LEU A 127 -0.34 12.87 30.19
C LEU A 127 -1.84 12.57 30.27
N ALA A 128 -2.50 12.91 31.38
CA ALA A 128 -3.94 12.70 31.54
C ALA A 128 -4.76 13.54 30.55
N GLU A 129 -4.36 14.79 30.29
CA GLU A 129 -4.97 15.67 29.29
C GLU A 129 -4.73 15.15 27.86
N LEU A 130 -3.52 14.64 27.58
CA LEU A 130 -3.17 14.00 26.30
C LEU A 130 -4.02 12.75 26.04
N ILE A 131 -4.05 11.80 26.98
CA ILE A 131 -4.86 10.57 26.87
C ILE A 131 -6.32 10.93 26.65
N ARG A 132 -6.86 11.92 27.38
CA ARG A 132 -8.24 12.36 27.21
C ARG A 132 -8.49 12.95 25.82
N GLY A 133 -7.57 13.74 25.30
CA GLY A 133 -7.66 14.34 23.97
C GLY A 133 -7.63 13.32 22.84
N LEU A 134 -6.85 12.25 23.00
CA LEU A 134 -6.70 11.19 22.01
C LEU A 134 -7.73 10.05 22.17
N TYR A 135 -8.41 9.96 23.31
CA TYR A 135 -9.17 8.76 23.71
C TYR A 135 -10.18 8.29 22.66
N ASP A 136 -10.88 9.23 22.01
CA ASP A 136 -11.89 8.92 21.00
C ASP A 136 -11.26 8.39 19.70
N GLU A 137 -10.03 8.82 19.38
CA GLU A 137 -9.27 8.40 18.21
C GLU A 137 -8.54 7.07 18.42
N LEU A 138 -8.18 6.73 19.67
CA LEU A 138 -7.53 5.46 20.02
C LEU A 138 -8.32 4.26 19.51
N GLU A 139 -7.64 3.39 18.80
CA GLU A 139 -8.15 2.18 18.20
C GLU A 139 -7.89 0.94 19.05
N GLN A 140 -6.72 0.92 19.71
CA GLN A 140 -6.27 -0.18 20.53
C GLN A 140 -5.68 0.37 21.83
N ILE A 141 -6.10 -0.22 22.96
CA ILE A 141 -5.56 0.11 24.27
C ILE A 141 -5.11 -1.19 24.94
N ARG A 142 -3.86 -1.22 25.44
CA ARG A 142 -3.32 -2.38 26.16
C ARG A 142 -2.71 -1.95 27.48
N ILE A 143 -2.82 -2.82 28.47
CA ILE A 143 -2.16 -2.68 29.76
C ILE A 143 -1.27 -3.89 29.96
N TYR A 144 0.02 -3.64 30.15
CA TYR A 144 1.03 -4.63 30.45
C TYR A 144 1.43 -4.57 31.92
N VAL A 145 1.38 -5.71 32.61
CA VAL A 145 2.04 -5.89 33.90
C VAL A 145 3.45 -6.39 33.65
N LEU A 146 4.46 -5.64 34.09
CA LEU A 146 5.87 -6.04 33.95
C LEU A 146 6.34 -6.68 35.26
N THR A 147 7.03 -7.81 35.21
CA THR A 147 7.57 -8.44 36.44
C THR A 147 8.82 -9.29 36.17
N ASP A 148 9.74 -9.28 37.14
CA ASP A 148 10.97 -10.11 37.16
C ASP A 148 10.73 -11.53 37.69
N ARG A 149 9.48 -11.85 38.03
CA ARG A 149 9.02 -13.18 38.48
C ARG A 149 8.26 -13.89 37.36
N VAL A 150 7.88 -15.15 37.58
CA VAL A 150 7.09 -15.96 36.62
C VAL A 150 5.61 -15.88 36.96
N ALA A 151 4.77 -15.55 35.97
CA ALA A 151 3.33 -15.43 36.15
C ALA A 151 2.60 -16.68 35.66
N ARG A 152 1.60 -17.13 36.43
CA ARG A 152 0.72 -18.24 36.00
C ARG A 152 -0.26 -17.80 34.93
N THR A 153 -0.84 -16.61 35.09
CA THR A 153 -1.82 -16.04 34.17
C THR A 153 -1.15 -14.95 33.34
N LEU A 154 -0.93 -15.19 32.04
CA LEU A 154 -0.26 -14.24 31.15
C LEU A 154 -1.23 -13.28 30.44
N GLN A 155 -2.51 -13.62 30.36
CA GLN A 155 -3.54 -12.82 29.70
C GLN A 155 -4.81 -12.82 30.56
N PHE A 156 -5.44 -11.66 30.70
CA PHE A 156 -6.72 -11.52 31.38
C PHE A 156 -7.84 -11.22 30.38
N LYS A 157 -9.09 -11.44 30.81
CA LYS A 157 -10.26 -11.08 30.01
C LYS A 157 -10.25 -9.57 29.72
N PRO A 158 -10.39 -9.14 28.45
CA PRO A 158 -10.47 -7.72 28.12
C PRO A 158 -11.55 -6.99 28.90
N ARG A 159 -11.31 -5.70 29.16
CA ARG A 159 -12.24 -4.80 29.86
C ARG A 159 -12.74 -3.72 28.91
N GLU A 160 -13.93 -3.20 29.16
CA GLU A 160 -14.48 -2.09 28.37
C GLU A 160 -14.45 -0.81 29.21
N ILE A 161 -13.86 0.25 28.68
CA ILE A 161 -13.83 1.59 29.30
C ILE A 161 -14.25 2.59 28.23
N GLY A 162 -15.31 3.35 28.49
CA GLY A 162 -15.76 4.41 27.57
C GLY A 162 -16.05 3.93 26.14
N GLY A 163 -16.50 2.67 25.95
CA GLY A 163 -16.75 2.08 24.64
C GLY A 163 -15.50 1.57 23.90
N LYS A 164 -14.32 1.58 24.55
CA LYS A 164 -13.07 1.02 24.02
C LYS A 164 -12.75 -0.29 24.73
N THR A 165 -12.29 -1.28 23.97
CA THR A 165 -11.80 -2.56 24.52
C THR A 165 -10.34 -2.40 24.95
N VAL A 166 -10.04 -2.79 26.19
CA VAL A 166 -8.72 -2.72 26.80
C VAL A 166 -8.20 -4.14 27.00
N HIS A 167 -7.11 -4.48 26.33
CA HIS A 167 -6.43 -5.77 26.46
C HIS A 167 -5.46 -5.76 27.65
N LEU A 168 -5.34 -6.89 28.32
CA LEU A 168 -4.63 -7.00 29.59
C LEU A 168 -3.67 -8.18 29.55
N GLU A 169 -2.38 -7.89 29.64
CA GLU A 169 -1.31 -8.88 29.48
C GLU A 169 -0.26 -8.77 30.58
N VAL A 170 0.45 -9.87 30.84
CA VAL A 170 1.63 -9.90 31.70
C VAL A 170 2.86 -10.16 30.86
N MET A 171 3.88 -9.34 31.07
CA MET A 171 5.24 -9.53 30.60
C MET A 171 6.10 -9.97 31.78
N ASP A 172 6.23 -11.28 31.93
CA ASP A 172 6.99 -11.92 32.99
C ASP A 172 8.41 -12.27 32.51
N ILE A 173 9.31 -12.63 33.44
CA ILE A 173 10.71 -12.88 33.09
C ILE A 173 10.86 -14.03 32.09
N ALA A 174 10.00 -15.05 32.16
CA ALA A 174 10.00 -16.18 31.22
C ALA A 174 9.58 -15.76 29.81
N ARG A 175 8.63 -14.83 29.68
CA ARG A 175 8.20 -14.27 28.40
C ARG A 175 9.25 -13.36 27.80
N LEU A 176 9.89 -12.51 28.63
CA LEU A 176 11.02 -11.68 28.21
C LEU A 176 12.18 -12.53 27.69
N HIS A 177 12.52 -13.60 28.42
CA HIS A 177 13.58 -14.52 28.02
C HIS A 177 13.34 -15.17 26.66
N ARG A 178 12.10 -15.56 26.34
CA ARG A 178 11.75 -16.11 25.02
C ARG A 178 11.99 -15.08 23.91
N HIS A 179 11.61 -13.83 24.13
CA HIS A 179 11.85 -12.77 23.14
C HIS A 179 13.34 -12.50 22.93
N TRP A 180 14.13 -12.51 24.01
CA TRP A 180 15.56 -12.23 23.97
C TRP A 180 16.40 -13.41 23.44
N SER A 181 15.99 -14.66 23.74
CA SER A 181 16.77 -15.87 23.45
C SER A 181 16.41 -16.54 22.13
N GLU A 182 15.16 -16.42 21.66
CA GLU A 182 14.67 -17.17 20.50
C GLU A 182 14.42 -16.29 19.27
N GLY A 183 14.45 -14.95 19.41
CA GLY A 183 14.46 -14.03 18.28
C GLY A 183 13.21 -14.03 17.38
N LYS A 184 12.11 -14.69 17.78
CA LYS A 184 10.87 -14.76 16.98
C LYS A 184 9.67 -14.15 17.70
N PRO A 185 9.42 -12.84 17.53
CA PRO A 185 8.20 -12.17 18.02
C PRO A 185 6.88 -12.82 17.55
N ARG A 186 6.94 -13.68 16.51
CA ARG A 186 5.78 -14.39 15.96
C ARG A 186 5.37 -15.65 16.74
N ASP A 187 6.21 -16.20 17.61
CA ASP A 187 5.88 -17.42 18.37
C ASP A 187 4.65 -17.24 19.28
N GLU A 188 4.34 -16.00 19.65
CA GLU A 188 3.13 -15.63 20.40
C GLU A 188 1.85 -15.57 19.54
N LEU A 189 1.99 -15.58 18.21
CA LEU A 189 0.88 -15.48 17.27
C LEU A 189 0.26 -16.86 17.08
N ILE A 190 -0.60 -17.21 18.04
CA ILE A 190 -1.28 -18.51 18.13
C ILE A 190 -2.78 -18.36 17.88
N VAL A 191 -3.28 -19.04 16.85
CA VAL A 191 -4.71 -19.11 16.54
C VAL A 191 -5.23 -20.53 16.67
N ASP A 192 -6.33 -20.67 17.41
CA ASP A 192 -7.20 -21.85 17.35
C ASP A 192 -8.45 -21.50 16.52
N PHE A 193 -8.63 -22.19 15.40
CA PHE A 193 -9.77 -21.95 14.51
C PHE A 193 -11.07 -22.54 15.06
N ASN A 194 -11.03 -23.46 16.03
CA ASN A 194 -12.24 -23.86 16.75
C ASN A 194 -12.81 -22.68 17.54
N ASP A 195 -11.95 -21.88 18.16
CA ASP A 195 -12.37 -20.69 18.92
C ASP A 195 -12.84 -19.57 17.99
N VAL A 196 -12.10 -19.34 16.89
CA VAL A 196 -12.34 -18.19 16.00
C VAL A 196 -13.43 -18.47 14.96
N CYS A 197 -13.54 -19.70 14.46
CA CYS A 197 -14.47 -20.09 13.39
C CYS A 197 -15.56 -21.07 13.86
N GLY A 198 -15.45 -21.64 15.07
CA GLY A 198 -16.35 -22.70 15.55
C GLY A 198 -16.01 -24.11 15.06
N SER A 199 -15.04 -24.24 14.14
CA SER A 199 -14.58 -25.52 13.58
C SER A 199 -13.21 -25.37 12.93
N PRO A 200 -12.47 -26.47 12.66
CA PRO A 200 -11.26 -26.41 11.84
C PRO A 200 -11.57 -25.81 10.46
N LEU A 201 -10.63 -25.02 9.94
CA LEU A 201 -10.80 -24.31 8.68
C LEU A 201 -10.55 -25.26 7.50
N PRO A 202 -11.54 -25.59 6.65
CA PRO A 202 -11.36 -26.54 5.55
C PRO A 202 -10.19 -26.15 4.64
N CYS A 203 -9.34 -27.11 4.28
CA CYS A 203 -8.17 -26.83 3.46
C CYS A 203 -7.82 -27.96 2.49
N VAL A 204 -7.15 -27.59 1.41
CA VAL A 204 -6.36 -28.53 0.62
C VAL A 204 -4.95 -28.50 1.18
N PHE A 205 -4.57 -29.55 1.91
CA PHE A 205 -3.23 -29.70 2.47
C PHE A 205 -2.35 -30.51 1.53
N VAL A 206 -1.11 -30.05 1.34
CA VAL A 206 -0.10 -30.79 0.59
C VAL A 206 1.22 -30.78 1.37
N PRO A 207 1.72 -31.97 1.75
CA PRO A 207 2.98 -32.09 2.45
C PRO A 207 4.15 -31.76 1.51
N GLY A 208 5.19 -31.13 2.07
CA GLY A 208 6.42 -30.76 1.36
C GLY A 208 7.33 -31.92 1.00
N ASN A 209 7.02 -33.15 1.45
CA ASN A 209 7.77 -34.38 1.14
C ASN A 209 9.30 -34.28 1.37
N GLY A 210 9.73 -33.58 2.43
CA GLY A 210 11.15 -33.42 2.77
C GLY A 210 11.79 -32.12 2.29
N GLU A 211 11.01 -31.22 1.68
CA GLU A 211 11.41 -29.83 1.42
C GLU A 211 11.22 -28.92 2.65
N ASP A 212 11.61 -27.65 2.51
CA ASP A 212 11.70 -26.67 3.60
C ASP A 212 10.34 -26.24 4.19
N TYR A 213 9.21 -26.61 3.59
CA TYR A 213 7.86 -26.25 4.03
C TYR A 213 6.75 -27.20 3.55
N ASP A 214 5.66 -27.30 4.32
CA ASP A 214 4.37 -27.80 3.83
C ASP A 214 3.51 -26.63 3.33
N TYR A 215 2.47 -26.91 2.54
CA TYR A 215 1.52 -25.87 2.12
C TYR A 215 0.05 -26.28 2.27
N ALA A 216 -0.78 -25.29 2.58
CA ALA A 216 -2.23 -25.44 2.58
C ALA A 216 -2.90 -24.29 1.82
N LEU A 217 -3.95 -24.62 1.08
CA LEU A 217 -4.84 -23.64 0.45
C LEU A 217 -6.19 -23.67 1.14
N THR A 218 -6.71 -22.49 1.49
CA THR A 218 -7.97 -22.37 2.23
C THR A 218 -8.71 -21.08 1.91
N ALA A 219 -9.92 -20.96 2.45
CA ALA A 219 -10.82 -19.82 2.33
C ALA A 219 -11.15 -19.28 3.73
N VAL A 220 -10.36 -18.31 4.21
CA VAL A 220 -10.51 -17.77 5.56
C VAL A 220 -11.78 -16.91 5.65
N PRO A 221 -12.66 -17.11 6.64
CA PRO A 221 -13.79 -16.21 6.90
C PRO A 221 -13.33 -14.78 7.16
N GLY A 222 -14.05 -13.79 6.63
CA GLY A 222 -13.75 -12.38 6.91
C GLY A 222 -13.77 -12.06 8.41
N GLU A 223 -14.70 -12.66 9.15
CA GLU A 223 -14.80 -12.49 10.61
C GLU A 223 -13.56 -13.03 11.34
N ALA A 224 -12.98 -14.13 10.88
CA ALA A 224 -11.77 -14.70 11.47
C ALA A 224 -10.57 -13.75 11.28
N LEU A 225 -10.40 -13.18 10.08
CA LEU A 225 -9.35 -12.19 9.84
C LEU A 225 -9.55 -10.90 10.64
N ARG A 226 -10.81 -10.47 10.82
CA ARG A 226 -11.15 -9.33 11.69
C ARG A 226 -10.70 -9.59 13.12
N LEU A 227 -11.06 -10.74 13.69
CA LEU A 227 -10.70 -11.15 15.04
C LEU A 227 -9.19 -11.29 15.23
N LEU A 228 -8.49 -11.86 14.24
CA LEU A 228 -7.03 -11.98 14.29
C LEU A 228 -6.35 -10.61 14.28
N TYR A 229 -6.81 -9.70 13.43
CA TYR A 229 -6.25 -8.35 13.39
C TYR A 229 -6.60 -7.54 14.65
N GLU A 230 -7.81 -7.70 15.19
CA GLU A 230 -8.20 -7.10 16.47
C GLU A 230 -7.31 -7.58 17.63
N LYS A 231 -6.99 -8.88 17.66
CA LYS A 231 -6.14 -9.48 18.70
C LYS A 231 -4.67 -9.09 18.58
N TYR A 232 -4.12 -9.15 17.38
CA TYR A 232 -2.67 -9.05 17.16
C TYR A 232 -2.21 -7.72 16.55
N GLY A 233 -3.12 -6.90 16.05
CA GLY A 233 -2.83 -5.62 15.40
C GLY A 233 -1.82 -5.77 14.27
N ALA A 234 -0.93 -4.79 14.15
CA ALA A 234 0.14 -4.79 13.16
C ALA A 234 1.12 -5.96 13.32
N ARG A 235 1.22 -6.59 14.50
CA ARG A 235 2.10 -7.76 14.73
C ARG A 235 1.73 -8.96 13.86
N LEU A 236 0.46 -9.06 13.49
CA LEU A 236 -0.03 -10.06 12.55
C LEU A 236 0.63 -9.94 11.17
N LEU A 237 1.13 -8.75 10.83
CA LEU A 237 1.74 -8.44 9.55
C LEU A 237 3.27 -8.48 9.66
N GLU A 238 3.91 -8.97 8.61
CA GLU A 238 5.36 -8.88 8.44
C GLU A 238 5.80 -7.42 8.34
N ALA A 239 6.98 -7.08 8.86
CA ALA A 239 7.46 -5.71 8.99
C ALA A 239 7.44 -4.97 7.64
N ASN A 240 7.86 -5.62 6.55
CA ASN A 240 7.80 -5.02 5.22
C ASN A 240 6.36 -4.73 4.78
N VAL A 241 5.38 -5.52 5.22
CA VAL A 241 3.95 -5.34 4.92
C VAL A 241 3.35 -4.16 5.70
N ARG A 242 3.80 -3.90 6.94
CA ARG A 242 3.29 -2.80 7.80
C ARG A 242 3.47 -1.43 7.14
N SER A 243 4.61 -1.19 6.51
CA SER A 243 4.93 0.06 5.82
C SER A 243 3.93 0.43 4.70
N PHE A 244 3.19 -0.54 4.17
CA PHE A 244 2.18 -0.32 3.12
C PHE A 244 0.80 0.11 3.66
N LEU A 245 0.60 0.10 4.98
CA LEU A 245 -0.63 0.59 5.63
C LEU A 245 -0.66 2.12 5.75
N SER A 246 0.50 2.76 5.87
CA SER A 246 0.66 4.22 6.06
C SER A 246 0.28 5.06 4.84
N VAL A 247 -0.12 4.42 3.72
CA VAL A 247 -0.59 5.10 2.51
C VAL A 247 -2.11 5.36 2.63
N LYS A 248 -2.48 6.54 3.15
CA LYS A 248 -3.85 7.07 3.25
C LYS A 248 -4.79 6.54 2.16
N ALA A 249 -5.81 5.77 2.58
CA ALA A 249 -7.14 5.45 2.02
C ALA A 249 -7.52 5.80 0.54
N LYS A 250 -6.60 5.90 -0.42
CA LYS A 250 -6.90 6.20 -1.83
C LYS A 250 -6.46 5.05 -2.73
N GLY A 251 -7.41 4.55 -3.52
CA GLY A 251 -7.19 3.48 -4.49
C GLY A 251 -7.68 2.12 -3.99
N VAL A 252 -6.76 1.16 -3.83
CA VAL A 252 -7.04 -0.26 -3.56
C VAL A 252 -7.93 -0.46 -2.32
N ASN A 253 -7.63 0.23 -1.22
CA ASN A 253 -8.41 0.14 0.02
C ASN A 253 -9.88 0.58 -0.17
N ALA A 254 -10.15 1.55 -1.06
CA ALA A 254 -11.51 1.97 -1.36
C ALA A 254 -12.29 0.90 -2.14
N GLY A 255 -11.63 0.15 -3.02
CA GLY A 255 -12.23 -0.98 -3.75
C GLY A 255 -12.59 -2.15 -2.84
N ILE A 256 -11.68 -2.50 -1.91
CA ILE A 256 -11.90 -3.54 -0.89
C ILE A 256 -13.09 -3.15 0.00
N GLN A 257 -13.08 -1.93 0.55
CA GLN A 257 -14.18 -1.41 1.37
C GLN A 257 -15.52 -1.35 0.63
N ASN A 258 -15.49 -1.01 -0.67
CA ASN A 258 -16.71 -1.01 -1.48
C ASN A 258 -17.26 -2.42 -1.65
N THR A 259 -16.40 -3.41 -1.91
CA THR A 259 -16.84 -4.81 -2.05
C THR A 259 -17.43 -5.34 -0.75
N LEU A 260 -16.79 -5.08 0.40
CA LEU A 260 -17.29 -5.48 1.71
C LEU A 260 -18.72 -4.98 1.99
N ARG A 261 -19.01 -3.73 1.63
CA ARG A 261 -20.31 -3.12 1.94
C ARG A 261 -21.39 -3.40 0.90
N THR A 262 -21.03 -3.51 -0.37
CA THR A 262 -22.03 -3.59 -1.46
C THR A 262 -22.22 -5.00 -1.99
N THR A 263 -21.17 -5.81 -2.02
CA THR A 263 -21.16 -7.13 -2.67
C THR A 263 -20.29 -8.14 -1.90
N PRO A 264 -20.51 -8.36 -0.58
CA PRO A 264 -19.62 -9.17 0.26
C PRO A 264 -19.47 -10.63 -0.21
N SER A 265 -20.51 -11.21 -0.84
CA SER A 265 -20.44 -12.56 -1.41
C SER A 265 -19.48 -12.70 -2.60
N ARG A 266 -19.09 -11.59 -3.23
CA ARG A 266 -18.12 -11.56 -4.34
C ARG A 266 -16.70 -11.25 -3.87
N PHE A 267 -16.48 -11.12 -2.55
CA PHE A 267 -15.19 -10.68 -2.02
C PHE A 267 -14.03 -11.56 -2.49
N MET A 268 -14.19 -12.88 -2.41
CA MET A 268 -13.21 -13.86 -2.89
C MET A 268 -12.88 -13.72 -4.37
N ALA A 269 -13.83 -13.28 -5.20
CA ALA A 269 -13.65 -13.14 -6.64
C ALA A 269 -13.02 -11.80 -7.04
N TYR A 270 -13.27 -10.74 -6.26
CA TYR A 270 -12.89 -9.37 -6.62
C TYR A 270 -11.60 -8.89 -5.98
N ASN A 271 -11.21 -9.46 -4.83
CA ASN A 271 -10.09 -8.99 -4.04
C ASN A 271 -9.01 -10.05 -3.94
N ASN A 272 -7.76 -9.59 -3.85
CA ASN A 272 -6.63 -10.47 -3.66
C ASN A 272 -6.71 -11.16 -2.30
N GLY A 273 -6.22 -12.40 -2.27
CA GLY A 273 -6.09 -13.20 -1.08
C GLY A 273 -4.97 -12.74 -0.15
N ILE A 274 -4.62 -13.62 0.78
CA ILE A 274 -3.49 -13.44 1.70
C ILE A 274 -2.49 -14.59 1.54
N VAL A 275 -1.22 -14.30 1.83
CA VAL A 275 -0.20 -15.32 2.04
C VAL A 275 0.24 -15.25 3.48
N VAL A 276 0.23 -16.39 4.14
CA VAL A 276 0.52 -16.55 5.55
C VAL A 276 1.66 -17.55 5.70
N VAL A 277 2.64 -17.22 6.53
CA VAL A 277 3.64 -18.16 7.04
C VAL A 277 3.27 -18.56 8.47
N ALA A 278 3.58 -19.80 8.83
CA ALA A 278 3.39 -20.32 10.18
C ALA A 278 4.53 -21.29 10.51
N ASP A 279 4.88 -21.37 11.79
CA ASP A 279 5.94 -22.26 12.28
C ASP A 279 5.39 -23.67 12.52
N GLU A 280 4.16 -23.77 13.03
CA GLU A 280 3.50 -25.03 13.28
C GLU A 280 2.04 -25.00 12.83
N MET A 281 1.55 -26.17 12.40
CA MET A 281 0.16 -26.35 12.03
C MET A 281 -0.37 -27.69 12.56
N ARG A 282 -1.60 -27.67 13.08
CA ARG A 282 -2.35 -28.90 13.41
C ARG A 282 -3.59 -28.99 12.54
N VAL A 283 -3.79 -30.18 11.99
CA VAL A 283 -4.93 -30.50 11.14
C VAL A 283 -5.97 -31.24 11.98
N GLY A 284 -7.24 -30.88 11.82
CA GLY A 284 -8.40 -31.56 12.39
C GLY A 284 -9.41 -31.96 11.30
N ASP A 285 -10.52 -32.57 11.71
CA ASP A 285 -11.64 -32.87 10.81
C ASP A 285 -12.58 -31.67 10.74
N ALA A 286 -12.74 -31.10 9.54
CA ALA A 286 -13.67 -30.01 9.28
C ALA A 286 -15.09 -30.51 8.93
N GLY A 287 -15.32 -31.82 9.02
CA GLY A 287 -16.59 -32.48 8.75
C GLY A 287 -16.56 -33.30 7.44
N GLY A 288 -17.21 -34.46 7.48
CA GLY A 288 -17.37 -35.33 6.29
C GLY A 288 -16.07 -35.94 5.79
N GLY A 289 -15.04 -36.04 6.64
CA GLY A 289 -13.70 -36.54 6.26
C GLY A 289 -12.82 -35.51 5.57
N THR A 290 -13.20 -34.22 5.60
CA THR A 290 -12.41 -33.14 5.01
C THR A 290 -11.38 -32.65 6.02
N ALA A 291 -10.10 -32.65 5.63
CA ALA A 291 -9.05 -32.07 6.46
C ALA A 291 -9.23 -30.54 6.61
N GLY A 292 -9.01 -30.03 7.81
CA GLY A 292 -9.04 -28.61 8.10
C GLY A 292 -7.93 -28.17 9.04
N ILE A 293 -7.52 -26.91 8.93
CA ILE A 293 -6.54 -26.29 9.81
C ILE A 293 -7.25 -25.99 11.14
N ALA A 294 -6.91 -26.73 12.19
CA ALA A 294 -7.46 -26.51 13.52
C ALA A 294 -6.68 -25.43 14.27
N TRP A 295 -5.36 -25.37 14.08
CA TRP A 295 -4.49 -24.51 14.88
C TRP A 295 -3.23 -24.12 14.13
N LEU A 296 -2.75 -22.89 14.34
CA LEU A 296 -1.48 -22.37 13.83
C LEU A 296 -0.71 -21.64 14.95
N LYS A 297 0.61 -21.79 14.96
CA LYS A 297 1.56 -20.96 15.75
C LYS A 297 2.55 -20.30 14.81
N GLY A 298 3.04 -19.12 15.18
CA GLY A 298 3.95 -18.37 14.33
C GLY A 298 3.26 -17.65 13.18
N LEU A 299 1.94 -17.46 13.26
CA LEU A 299 1.13 -16.99 12.14
C LEU A 299 1.49 -15.55 11.78
N GLN A 300 1.97 -15.33 10.56
CA GLN A 300 2.32 -14.00 10.04
C GLN A 300 1.87 -13.81 8.60
N VAL A 301 1.20 -12.69 8.31
CA VAL A 301 0.73 -12.32 6.97
C VAL A 301 1.86 -11.59 6.23
N VAL A 302 2.40 -12.25 5.20
CA VAL A 302 3.52 -11.75 4.37
C VAL A 302 3.03 -11.11 3.05
N ASN A 303 1.77 -11.34 2.68
CA ASN A 303 1.10 -10.62 1.60
C ASN A 303 -0.40 -10.49 1.90
N GLY A 304 -0.99 -9.35 1.49
CA GLY A 304 -2.40 -9.07 1.71
C GLY A 304 -2.70 -8.32 3.02
N GLY A 305 -1.71 -7.64 3.61
CA GLY A 305 -1.92 -6.78 4.79
C GLY A 305 -3.02 -5.73 4.59
N GLN A 306 -3.12 -5.15 3.38
CA GLN A 306 -4.21 -4.24 3.02
C GLN A 306 -5.60 -4.91 3.07
N THR A 307 -5.71 -6.17 2.62
CA THR A 307 -6.96 -6.95 2.69
C THR A 307 -7.36 -7.19 4.15
N THR A 308 -6.43 -7.70 4.95
CA THR A 308 -6.66 -8.02 6.37
C THR A 308 -7.05 -6.77 7.17
N ALA A 309 -6.25 -5.70 7.06
CA ALA A 309 -6.54 -4.44 7.75
C ALA A 309 -7.86 -3.81 7.27
N SER A 310 -8.11 -3.77 5.95
CA SER A 310 -9.35 -3.18 5.41
C SER A 310 -10.61 -3.88 5.91
N ILE A 311 -10.58 -5.19 6.12
CA ILE A 311 -11.72 -5.94 6.70
C ILE A 311 -12.00 -5.46 8.12
N TYR A 312 -10.96 -5.38 8.97
CA TYR A 312 -11.08 -4.87 10.34
C TYR A 312 -11.61 -3.43 10.38
N PHE A 313 -10.94 -2.52 9.67
CA PHE A 313 -11.30 -1.11 9.63
C PHE A 313 -12.69 -0.85 9.04
N ALA A 314 -13.10 -1.60 8.02
CA ALA A 314 -14.43 -1.47 7.44
C ALA A 314 -15.51 -1.88 8.44
N LYS A 315 -15.34 -3.02 9.13
CA LYS A 315 -16.29 -3.48 10.14
C LYS A 315 -16.38 -2.54 11.33
N ARG A 316 -15.24 -1.97 11.77
CA ARG A 316 -15.22 -0.99 12.87
C ARG A 316 -15.89 0.32 12.48
N LYS A 317 -15.59 0.85 11.29
CA LYS A 317 -16.16 2.11 10.78
C LYS A 317 -17.65 1.99 10.42
N TYR A 318 -18.05 0.82 9.95
CA TYR A 318 -19.43 0.51 9.55
C TYR A 318 -19.89 -0.77 10.26
N PRO A 319 -20.34 -0.67 11.53
CA PRO A 319 -20.70 -1.84 12.35
C PRO A 319 -21.71 -2.80 11.70
N ASP A 320 -22.59 -2.29 10.85
CA ASP A 320 -23.61 -3.07 10.11
C ASP A 320 -23.04 -3.89 8.95
N THR A 321 -21.74 -3.77 8.63
CA THR A 321 -21.10 -4.56 7.56
C THR A 321 -21.15 -6.05 7.91
N ASP A 322 -21.88 -6.84 7.12
CA ASP A 322 -21.97 -8.29 7.31
C ASP A 322 -20.77 -9.02 6.68
N LEU A 323 -19.90 -9.58 7.53
CA LEU A 323 -18.73 -10.36 7.11
C LEU A 323 -19.02 -11.86 6.95
N SER A 324 -20.23 -12.34 7.27
CA SER A 324 -20.57 -13.77 7.25
C SER A 324 -20.38 -14.41 5.87
N ARG A 325 -20.61 -13.63 4.81
CA ARG A 325 -20.47 -14.02 3.40
C ARG A 325 -19.09 -13.72 2.80
N VAL A 326 -18.19 -13.10 3.57
CA VAL A 326 -16.84 -12.76 3.12
C VAL A 326 -15.95 -13.99 3.29
N ARG A 327 -15.27 -14.36 2.20
CA ARG A 327 -14.23 -15.38 2.18
C ARG A 327 -12.99 -14.81 1.52
N VAL A 328 -11.84 -15.05 2.10
CA VAL A 328 -10.54 -14.58 1.59
C VAL A 328 -9.71 -15.79 1.22
N PRO A 329 -9.29 -15.95 -0.06
CA PRO A 329 -8.41 -17.04 -0.43
C PRO A 329 -7.07 -16.88 0.29
N ALA A 330 -6.57 -17.94 0.90
CA ALA A 330 -5.33 -17.92 1.65
C ALA A 330 -4.40 -19.05 1.23
N LYS A 331 -3.13 -18.70 1.06
CA LYS A 331 -2.02 -19.65 0.97
C LYS A 331 -1.29 -19.66 2.30
N ILE A 332 -1.30 -20.81 2.98
CA ILE A 332 -0.58 -21.03 4.22
C ILE A 332 0.68 -21.83 3.90
N ILE A 333 1.83 -21.34 4.34
CA ILE A 333 3.14 -21.99 4.20
C ILE A 333 3.60 -22.33 5.61
N VAL A 334 3.78 -23.63 5.89
CA VAL A 334 4.16 -24.11 7.22
C VAL A 334 5.63 -24.52 7.18
N MET A 335 6.46 -23.80 7.91
CA MET A 335 7.91 -23.96 7.88
C MET A 335 8.32 -25.33 8.46
N LYS A 336 9.32 -25.98 7.86
CA LYS A 336 9.91 -27.24 8.35
C LYS A 336 11.39 -27.10 8.71
N THR A 337 12.06 -26.05 8.24
CA THR A 337 13.43 -25.77 8.62
C THR A 337 13.54 -25.51 10.12
N GLN A 338 14.55 -26.09 10.76
CA GLN A 338 14.88 -25.83 12.17
C GLN A 338 16.03 -24.82 12.31
N ASP A 339 16.63 -24.42 11.18
CA ASP A 339 17.66 -23.39 11.12
C ASP A 339 17.02 -22.01 11.00
N ALA A 340 17.11 -21.22 12.06
CA ALA A 340 16.46 -19.91 12.19
C ALA A 340 16.90 -18.91 11.11
N VAL A 341 18.18 -18.93 10.70
CA VAL A 341 18.72 -17.98 9.71
C VAL A 341 18.14 -18.29 8.33
N LYS A 342 18.07 -19.58 7.98
CA LYS A 342 17.46 -20.00 6.70
C LYS A 342 15.97 -19.74 6.67
N GLU A 343 15.30 -19.92 7.80
CA GLU A 343 13.88 -19.66 7.95
C GLU A 343 13.53 -18.20 7.69
N GLU A 344 14.28 -17.28 8.30
CA GLU A 344 14.07 -15.84 8.14
C GLU A 344 14.35 -15.41 6.69
N ALA A 345 15.43 -15.90 6.08
CA ALA A 345 15.73 -15.65 4.67
C ALA A 345 14.61 -16.16 3.74
N LEU A 346 14.08 -17.35 4.01
CA LEU A 346 12.98 -17.93 3.23
C LEU A 346 11.69 -17.12 3.39
N VAL A 347 11.35 -16.67 4.60
CA VAL A 347 10.19 -15.80 4.86
C VAL A 347 10.32 -14.47 4.12
N ALA A 348 11.51 -13.86 4.14
CA ALA A 348 11.79 -12.63 3.40
C ALA A 348 11.63 -12.83 1.88
N ASP A 349 12.11 -13.96 1.34
CA ASP A 349 11.95 -14.31 -0.07
C ASP A 349 10.48 -14.54 -0.43
N ILE A 350 9.72 -15.28 0.38
CA ILE A 350 8.29 -15.49 0.19
C ILE A 350 7.57 -14.14 0.15
N SER A 351 7.85 -13.25 1.11
CA SER A 351 7.29 -11.89 1.16
C SER A 351 7.63 -11.12 -0.13
N ARG A 352 8.91 -11.08 -0.53
CA ARG A 352 9.36 -10.41 -1.74
C ARG A 352 8.65 -10.92 -2.99
N PHE A 353 8.57 -12.23 -3.18
CA PHE A 353 7.97 -12.82 -4.38
C PHE A 353 6.44 -12.71 -4.39
N ALA A 354 5.77 -12.85 -3.24
CA ALA A 354 4.33 -12.66 -3.14
C ALA A 354 3.90 -11.21 -3.46
N ASN A 355 4.74 -10.23 -3.09
CA ASN A 355 4.52 -8.81 -3.35
C ASN A 355 4.99 -8.35 -4.75
N SER A 356 5.79 -9.16 -5.47
CA SER A 356 6.37 -8.80 -6.77
C SER A 356 5.42 -8.90 -7.98
N GLN A 357 4.16 -9.29 -7.77
CA GLN A 357 3.18 -9.33 -8.86
C GLN A 357 2.86 -7.90 -9.32
N ASN A 358 3.30 -7.57 -10.54
CA ASN A 358 3.11 -6.25 -11.14
C ASN A 358 1.63 -5.81 -11.06
N ALA A 359 1.39 -4.61 -10.51
CA ALA A 359 0.06 -4.02 -10.49
C ALA A 359 -0.52 -3.95 -11.92
N VAL A 360 -1.67 -4.58 -12.13
CA VAL A 360 -2.41 -4.49 -13.40
C VAL A 360 -2.81 -3.03 -13.60
N LYS A 361 -2.32 -2.40 -14.66
CA LYS A 361 -2.68 -1.00 -14.94
C LYS A 361 -4.12 -0.96 -15.45
N GLN A 362 -4.86 0.11 -15.19
CA GLN A 362 -6.21 0.27 -15.74
C GLN A 362 -6.21 0.23 -17.28
N SER A 363 -5.12 0.71 -17.89
CA SER A 363 -4.88 0.52 -19.31
C SER A 363 -4.89 -0.95 -19.73
N ASP A 364 -4.45 -1.90 -18.92
CA ASP A 364 -4.41 -3.32 -19.28
C ASP A 364 -5.82 -3.93 -19.34
N LEU A 365 -6.72 -3.54 -18.41
CA LEU A 365 -8.12 -3.98 -18.38
C LEU A 365 -8.93 -3.54 -19.62
N SER A 366 -8.53 -2.45 -20.26
CA SER A 366 -9.19 -1.92 -21.46
C SER A 366 -8.74 -2.59 -22.77
N ALA A 367 -7.74 -3.49 -22.73
CA ALA A 367 -7.11 -4.04 -23.94
C ALA A 367 -8.10 -4.68 -24.91
N ASN A 368 -9.18 -5.28 -24.43
CA ASN A 368 -10.14 -6.00 -25.27
C ASN A 368 -11.30 -5.14 -25.77
N LYS A 369 -11.29 -3.83 -25.53
CA LYS A 369 -12.34 -2.94 -26.05
C LYS A 369 -12.28 -2.85 -27.59
N PRO A 370 -13.43 -2.81 -28.30
CA PRO A 370 -13.49 -2.87 -29.77
C PRO A 370 -12.57 -1.89 -30.50
N PHE A 371 -12.52 -0.63 -30.04
CA PHE A 371 -11.64 0.40 -30.59
C PHE A 371 -10.17 -0.05 -30.65
N HIS A 372 -9.63 -0.57 -29.55
CA HIS A 372 -8.22 -0.97 -29.50
C HIS A 372 -7.92 -2.19 -30.35
N VAL A 373 -8.86 -3.14 -30.43
CA VAL A 373 -8.75 -4.31 -31.30
C VAL A 373 -8.72 -3.88 -32.77
N GLN A 374 -9.57 -2.93 -33.15
CA GLN A 374 -9.59 -2.39 -34.50
C GLN A 374 -8.30 -1.66 -34.87
N VAL A 375 -7.76 -0.82 -33.97
CA VAL A 375 -6.48 -0.12 -34.22
C VAL A 375 -5.32 -1.11 -34.34
N GLU A 376 -5.28 -2.18 -33.54
CA GLU A 376 -4.29 -3.26 -33.68
C GLU A 376 -4.39 -3.92 -35.06
N ARG A 377 -5.61 -4.31 -35.47
CA ARG A 377 -5.87 -4.89 -36.79
C ARG A 377 -5.37 -3.99 -37.93
N LEU A 378 -5.73 -2.71 -37.89
CA LEU A 378 -5.31 -1.73 -38.89
C LEU A 378 -3.78 -1.54 -38.89
N SER A 379 -3.14 -1.57 -37.73
CA SER A 379 -1.68 -1.44 -37.63
C SER A 379 -0.93 -2.58 -38.32
N LEU A 380 -1.50 -3.79 -38.30
CA LEU A 380 -0.92 -4.95 -38.96
C LEU A 380 -1.22 -5.00 -40.46
N SER A 381 -2.32 -4.39 -40.93
CA SER A 381 -2.74 -4.44 -42.33
C SER A 381 -2.35 -3.22 -43.17
N VAL A 382 -2.17 -2.04 -42.56
CA VAL A 382 -1.88 -0.78 -43.28
C VAL A 382 -0.37 -0.56 -43.37
N TYR A 383 0.17 -0.68 -44.57
CA TYR A 383 1.57 -0.40 -44.87
C TYR A 383 1.84 1.11 -44.94
N CYS A 384 3.03 1.50 -44.46
CA CYS A 384 3.60 2.82 -44.69
C CYS A 384 3.80 3.07 -46.19
N PRO A 385 4.00 4.34 -46.61
CA PRO A 385 4.19 4.71 -48.02
C PRO A 385 5.35 4.01 -48.74
N ASP A 386 6.32 3.46 -48.01
CA ASP A 386 7.41 2.64 -48.57
C ASP A 386 6.95 1.24 -49.03
N GLY A 387 5.69 0.87 -48.78
CA GLY A 387 5.10 -0.41 -49.17
C GLY A 387 5.61 -1.63 -48.40
N ARG A 388 6.52 -1.45 -47.42
CA ARG A 388 7.15 -2.56 -46.68
C ARG A 388 6.94 -2.45 -45.18
N SER A 389 7.08 -1.26 -44.63
CA SER A 389 7.08 -1.09 -43.18
C SER A 389 5.70 -0.78 -42.63
N ARG A 390 5.51 -1.01 -41.34
CA ARG A 390 4.25 -0.82 -40.63
C ARG A 390 4.50 -0.20 -39.25
N TRP A 391 3.45 0.41 -38.72
CA TRP A 391 3.39 0.78 -37.32
C TRP A 391 2.88 -0.40 -36.50
N PHE A 392 3.42 -0.58 -35.29
CA PHE A 392 2.96 -1.60 -34.37
C PHE A 392 2.18 -0.96 -33.23
N TYR A 393 0.90 -1.31 -33.12
CA TYR A 393 0.09 -0.88 -31.98
C TYR A 393 0.15 -1.90 -30.85
N GLU A 394 0.83 -1.54 -29.76
CA GLU A 394 0.97 -2.36 -28.56
C GLU A 394 -0.27 -2.23 -27.69
N ARG A 395 -1.28 -3.06 -28.01
CA ARG A 395 -2.56 -3.13 -27.29
C ARG A 395 -2.43 -3.77 -25.91
N ALA A 396 -1.63 -4.82 -25.78
CA ALA A 396 -1.31 -5.45 -24.50
C ALA A 396 0.17 -5.20 -24.18
N ALA A 397 0.49 -4.86 -22.94
CA ALA A 397 1.86 -4.59 -22.54
C ALA A 397 2.78 -5.78 -22.87
N GLY A 398 3.87 -5.54 -23.60
CA GLY A 398 4.82 -6.57 -24.00
C GLY A 398 4.40 -7.39 -25.24
N SER A 399 3.29 -7.06 -25.90
CA SER A 399 2.86 -7.79 -27.11
C SER A 399 3.86 -7.64 -28.27
N TYR A 400 4.59 -6.52 -28.35
CA TYR A 400 5.64 -6.35 -29.36
C TYR A 400 6.79 -7.35 -29.15
N SER A 401 7.31 -7.43 -27.92
CA SER A 401 8.37 -8.38 -27.58
C SER A 401 7.92 -9.82 -27.80
N THR A 402 6.67 -10.13 -27.42
CA THR A 402 6.06 -11.44 -27.63
C THR A 402 5.97 -11.78 -29.13
N MET A 403 5.56 -10.83 -29.97
CA MET A 403 5.53 -11.01 -31.42
C MET A 403 6.93 -11.26 -31.99
N LEU A 404 7.95 -10.52 -31.55
CA LEU A 404 9.33 -10.75 -31.97
C LEU A 404 9.83 -12.15 -31.61
N VAL A 405 9.51 -12.66 -30.42
CA VAL A 405 9.89 -14.02 -30.00
C VAL A 405 9.12 -15.08 -30.80
N ARG A 406 7.80 -14.88 -30.97
CA ARG A 406 6.92 -15.84 -31.64
C ARG A 406 7.20 -15.97 -33.13
N GLU A 407 7.43 -14.84 -33.81
CA GLU A 407 7.54 -14.78 -35.27
C GLU A 407 9.01 -14.69 -35.74
N GLY A 408 9.89 -14.17 -34.90
CA GLY A 408 11.34 -14.09 -35.12
C GLY A 408 12.07 -15.40 -34.81
N THR A 409 11.53 -16.53 -35.28
CA THR A 409 12.06 -17.88 -34.99
C THR A 409 13.47 -18.12 -35.53
N THR A 410 13.97 -17.25 -36.41
CA THR A 410 15.35 -17.24 -36.91
C THR A 410 15.93 -15.84 -36.88
N ALA A 411 17.26 -15.71 -36.87
CA ALA A 411 17.93 -14.41 -36.90
C ALA A 411 17.59 -13.57 -38.15
N ALA A 412 17.32 -14.22 -39.28
CA ALA A 412 16.86 -13.53 -40.50
C ALA A 412 15.45 -12.97 -40.33
N LYS A 413 14.49 -13.77 -39.82
CA LYS A 413 13.12 -13.31 -39.56
C LYS A 413 13.08 -12.22 -38.49
N LEU A 414 13.85 -12.36 -37.41
CA LEU A 414 13.92 -11.35 -36.36
C LEU A 414 14.47 -10.02 -36.87
N ARG A 415 15.48 -10.04 -37.75
CA ARG A 415 15.99 -8.83 -38.41
C ARG A 415 14.93 -8.20 -39.31
N ASP A 416 14.27 -8.98 -40.16
CA ASP A 416 13.21 -8.48 -41.03
C ASP A 416 12.03 -7.89 -40.24
N LEU A 417 11.60 -8.52 -39.15
CA LEU A 417 10.57 -7.98 -38.26
C LEU A 417 10.98 -6.64 -37.63
N LYS A 418 12.23 -6.51 -37.18
CA LYS A 418 12.76 -5.25 -36.63
C LYS A 418 12.94 -4.17 -37.70
N GLU A 419 13.17 -4.54 -38.96
CA GLU A 419 13.23 -3.60 -40.09
C GLU A 419 11.85 -3.14 -40.52
N THR A 420 10.89 -4.06 -40.64
CA THR A 420 9.52 -3.75 -41.10
C THR A 420 8.66 -3.11 -40.01
N MET A 421 8.88 -3.46 -38.74
CA MET A 421 8.17 -2.90 -37.58
C MET A 421 9.19 -2.47 -36.52
N PRO A 422 9.96 -1.40 -36.76
CA PRO A 422 11.01 -0.98 -35.84
C PRO A 422 10.42 -0.45 -34.52
N PRO A 423 11.18 -0.52 -33.40
CA PRO A 423 10.73 0.02 -32.11
C PRO A 423 10.32 1.51 -32.18
N ALA A 424 10.94 2.27 -33.08
CA ALA A 424 10.61 3.67 -33.35
C ALA A 424 9.21 3.88 -33.96
N ARG A 425 8.57 2.83 -34.48
CA ARG A 425 7.18 2.80 -34.99
C ARG A 425 6.24 1.99 -34.10
N ARG A 426 6.63 1.73 -32.84
CA ARG A 426 5.73 1.19 -31.82
C ARG A 426 4.93 2.33 -31.17
N ILE A 427 3.64 2.12 -30.96
CA ILE A 427 2.75 3.02 -30.20
C ILE A 427 1.97 2.19 -29.19
N THR A 428 1.99 2.59 -27.93
CA THR A 428 1.14 1.98 -26.88
C THR A 428 -0.25 2.62 -26.86
N LYS A 429 -1.24 1.97 -26.24
CA LYS A 429 -2.58 2.56 -26.05
C LYS A 429 -2.54 3.90 -25.32
N THR A 430 -1.71 4.00 -24.27
CA THR A 430 -1.53 5.23 -23.49
C THR A 430 -0.83 6.33 -24.28
N ASP A 431 0.08 5.97 -25.19
CA ASP A 431 0.69 6.94 -26.10
C ASP A 431 -0.33 7.46 -27.10
N LEU A 432 -1.11 6.59 -27.73
CA LEU A 432 -2.14 7.00 -28.68
C LEU A 432 -3.16 7.94 -28.02
N ALA A 433 -3.69 7.57 -26.85
CA ALA A 433 -4.61 8.42 -26.09
C ALA A 433 -4.02 9.80 -25.77
N LYS A 434 -2.73 9.86 -25.41
CA LYS A 434 -2.02 11.11 -25.13
C LYS A 434 -1.91 11.99 -26.38
N TYR A 435 -1.54 11.40 -27.52
CA TYR A 435 -1.37 12.14 -28.77
C TYR A 435 -2.70 12.66 -29.31
N LEU A 436 -3.76 11.86 -29.23
CA LEU A 436 -5.09 12.26 -29.67
C LEU A 436 -5.69 13.33 -28.75
N ASN A 437 -5.64 13.16 -27.42
CA ASN A 437 -6.12 14.20 -26.50
C ASN A 437 -5.35 15.53 -26.64
N ALA A 438 -4.05 15.48 -26.95
CA ALA A 438 -3.30 16.71 -27.24
C ALA A 438 -3.82 17.38 -28.52
N TRP A 439 -4.03 16.62 -29.61
CA TRP A 439 -4.61 17.17 -30.83
C TRP A 439 -6.05 17.70 -30.62
N ASP A 440 -6.82 17.05 -29.75
CA ASP A 440 -8.17 17.48 -29.35
C ASP A 440 -8.15 18.62 -28.33
N LYS A 441 -7.04 19.37 -28.29
CA LYS A 441 -6.87 20.59 -27.52
C LYS A 441 -7.06 20.37 -26.01
N ARG A 442 -6.62 19.23 -25.46
CA ARG A 442 -6.68 18.91 -24.01
C ARG A 442 -5.29 18.74 -23.38
N PRO A 443 -4.42 19.76 -23.43
CA PRO A 443 -3.08 19.68 -22.84
C PRO A 443 -3.11 19.53 -21.31
N ASP A 444 -4.17 20.01 -20.66
CA ASP A 444 -4.41 19.92 -19.23
C ASP A 444 -4.66 18.48 -18.77
N ILE A 445 -5.41 17.70 -19.57
CA ILE A 445 -5.66 16.27 -19.32
C ILE A 445 -4.39 15.46 -19.57
N VAL A 446 -3.67 15.75 -20.67
CA VAL A 446 -2.39 15.10 -20.99
C VAL A 446 -1.37 15.30 -19.86
N SER A 447 -1.36 16.49 -19.25
CA SER A 447 -0.45 16.84 -18.15
C SER A 447 -0.76 16.13 -16.82
N ARG A 448 -1.89 15.42 -16.68
CA ARG A 448 -2.25 14.64 -15.48
C ARG A 448 -1.56 13.27 -15.40
N GLY A 449 -0.80 12.89 -16.42
CA GLY A 449 -0.10 11.61 -16.50
C GLY A 449 -0.86 10.58 -17.34
N SER A 450 -0.16 9.52 -17.74
CA SER A 450 -0.61 8.58 -18.77
C SER A 450 -1.89 7.81 -18.42
N GLN A 451 -2.06 7.37 -17.17
CA GLN A 451 -3.25 6.62 -16.74
C GLN A 451 -4.50 7.51 -16.71
N LYS A 452 -4.46 8.65 -16.00
CA LYS A 452 -5.58 9.59 -15.95
C LYS A 452 -5.97 10.15 -17.32
N ASN A 453 -4.98 10.42 -18.17
CA ASN A 453 -5.24 10.81 -19.56
C ASN A 453 -5.95 9.69 -20.34
N PHE A 454 -5.52 8.45 -20.15
CA PHE A 454 -6.10 7.29 -20.81
C PHE A 454 -7.54 7.02 -20.33
N GLU A 455 -7.81 7.12 -19.03
CA GLU A 455 -9.16 7.06 -18.47
C GLU A 455 -10.11 8.06 -19.13
N GLN A 456 -9.67 9.32 -19.24
CA GLN A 456 -10.47 10.37 -19.87
C GLN A 456 -10.70 10.11 -21.36
N PHE A 457 -9.70 9.60 -22.07
CA PHE A 457 -9.82 9.19 -23.47
C PHE A 457 -10.84 8.05 -23.64
N MET A 458 -10.82 7.06 -22.73
CA MET A 458 -11.80 5.98 -22.76
C MET A 458 -13.21 6.46 -22.47
N ALA A 459 -13.37 7.44 -21.58
CA ALA A 459 -14.65 8.09 -21.31
C ALA A 459 -15.18 8.81 -22.56
N SER A 460 -14.33 9.53 -23.31
CA SER A 460 -14.77 10.20 -24.55
C SER A 460 -15.18 9.23 -25.67
N LEU A 461 -14.65 8.00 -25.69
CA LEU A 461 -15.05 6.98 -26.66
C LEU A 461 -16.41 6.32 -26.35
N SER A 462 -16.97 6.54 -25.16
CA SER A 462 -18.18 5.83 -24.70
C SER A 462 -19.49 6.58 -24.95
N GLY A 463 -19.44 7.74 -25.64
CA GLY A 463 -20.61 8.53 -26.04
C GLY A 463 -21.44 9.12 -24.88
N ALA A 464 -22.35 10.03 -25.20
CA ALA A 464 -23.50 10.30 -24.33
C ALA A 464 -24.56 9.24 -24.65
N GLU A 465 -25.14 8.60 -23.63
CA GLU A 465 -26.19 7.56 -23.75
C GLU A 465 -25.74 6.17 -24.25
N GLY A 466 -24.48 5.78 -24.04
CA GLY A 466 -24.06 4.38 -24.25
C GLY A 466 -23.97 3.93 -25.72
N SER A 467 -23.98 4.88 -26.66
CA SER A 467 -23.61 4.61 -28.05
C SER A 467 -22.08 4.43 -28.17
N GLU A 468 -21.64 3.31 -28.73
CA GLU A 468 -20.22 3.11 -29.03
C GLU A 468 -19.80 4.04 -30.18
N THR A 469 -18.67 4.74 -30.01
CA THR A 469 -18.06 5.53 -31.10
C THR A 469 -17.77 4.61 -32.30
N PRO A 470 -18.01 5.06 -33.55
CA PRO A 470 -17.67 4.28 -34.73
C PRO A 470 -16.22 3.77 -34.68
N LEU A 471 -16.03 2.52 -35.12
CA LEU A 471 -14.71 1.92 -35.18
C LEU A 471 -13.87 2.61 -36.26
N PRO A 472 -12.57 2.88 -35.98
CA PRO A 472 -11.75 3.60 -36.94
C PRO A 472 -11.59 2.82 -38.25
N ASP A 473 -11.61 3.56 -39.35
CA ASP A 473 -11.29 3.06 -40.69
C ASP A 473 -9.83 3.33 -41.08
N VAL A 474 -9.46 3.03 -42.33
CA VAL A 474 -8.08 3.21 -42.83
C VAL A 474 -7.66 4.69 -42.87
N PRO A 475 -8.45 5.62 -43.47
CA PRO A 475 -8.19 7.06 -43.36
C PRO A 475 -8.01 7.56 -41.93
N GLU A 476 -8.92 7.22 -41.01
CA GLU A 476 -8.85 7.65 -39.62
C GLU A 476 -7.60 7.11 -38.93
N TYR A 477 -7.24 5.85 -39.16
CA TYR A 477 -6.00 5.27 -38.66
C TYR A 477 -4.76 6.02 -39.17
N LYS A 478 -4.69 6.35 -40.47
CA LYS A 478 -3.57 7.12 -41.02
C LYS A 478 -3.44 8.49 -40.36
N GLN A 479 -4.57 9.19 -40.14
CA GLN A 479 -4.59 10.46 -39.42
C GLN A 479 -4.15 10.32 -37.96
N MET A 480 -4.58 9.26 -37.26
CA MET A 480 -4.12 8.97 -35.90
C MET A 480 -2.60 8.79 -35.84
N ILE A 481 -2.02 8.06 -36.79
CA ILE A 481 -0.58 7.83 -36.85
C ILE A 481 0.17 9.11 -37.27
N ALA A 482 -0.38 9.92 -38.17
CA ALA A 482 0.19 11.22 -38.53
C ALA A 482 0.30 12.14 -37.30
N LYS A 483 -0.77 12.23 -36.50
CA LYS A 483 -0.79 12.97 -35.22
C LYS A 483 0.25 12.39 -34.25
N ALA A 484 0.30 11.06 -34.12
CA ALA A 484 1.26 10.38 -33.24
C ALA A 484 2.72 10.66 -33.64
N LYS A 485 3.03 10.66 -34.94
CA LYS A 485 4.35 10.94 -35.47
C LYS A 485 4.76 12.38 -35.21
N LEU A 486 3.89 13.36 -35.52
CA LEU A 486 4.18 14.77 -35.24
C LEU A 486 4.36 15.04 -33.74
N PHE A 487 3.51 14.47 -32.88
CA PHE A 487 3.70 14.63 -31.43
C PHE A 487 5.04 14.06 -30.98
N ARG A 488 5.42 12.87 -31.47
CA ARG A 488 6.68 12.22 -31.11
C ARG A 488 7.89 13.03 -31.56
N ASP A 489 7.84 13.62 -32.76
CA ASP A 489 8.89 14.50 -33.27
C ASP A 489 8.98 15.78 -32.42
N THR A 490 7.84 16.40 -32.10
CA THR A 490 7.75 17.53 -31.16
C THR A 490 8.36 17.18 -29.81
N GLN A 491 7.98 16.05 -29.22
CA GLN A 491 8.47 15.61 -27.91
C GLN A 491 9.98 15.32 -27.94
N LYS A 492 10.49 14.72 -29.02
CA LYS A 492 11.93 14.50 -29.21
C LYS A 492 12.69 15.82 -29.27
N MET A 493 12.15 16.80 -29.99
CA MET A 493 12.72 18.14 -30.10
C MET A 493 12.74 18.88 -28.75
N MET A 494 11.69 18.75 -27.92
CA MET A 494 11.64 19.41 -26.61
C MET A 494 12.81 19.00 -25.70
N ARG A 495 13.27 17.74 -25.79
CA ARG A 495 14.38 17.22 -24.97
C ARG A 495 15.70 17.98 -25.18
N SER A 496 15.96 18.43 -26.40
CA SER A 496 17.15 19.21 -26.73
C SER A 496 16.99 20.70 -26.47
N MET A 497 15.76 21.21 -26.40
CA MET A 497 15.47 22.64 -26.31
C MET A 497 15.28 23.12 -24.86
N PHE A 498 14.80 22.26 -23.97
CA PHE A 498 14.39 22.67 -22.62
C PHE A 498 14.97 21.74 -21.55
N PRO A 499 15.53 22.27 -20.46
CA PRO A 499 16.10 21.46 -19.38
C PRO A 499 15.03 20.80 -18.50
N ALA A 500 13.83 21.37 -18.42
CA ALA A 500 12.74 20.90 -17.56
C ALA A 500 11.36 20.99 -18.26
N PHE A 501 10.35 20.35 -17.68
CA PHE A 501 8.93 20.41 -18.10
C PHE A 501 8.64 20.08 -19.58
N GLN A 502 9.57 19.39 -20.25
CA GLN A 502 9.51 19.05 -21.67
C GLN A 502 8.20 18.39 -22.10
N ALA A 503 7.63 17.53 -21.25
CA ALA A 503 6.37 16.85 -21.52
C ALA A 503 5.17 17.81 -21.53
N ASN A 504 5.14 18.77 -20.60
CA ASN A 504 4.10 19.79 -20.54
C ASN A 504 4.22 20.77 -21.71
N ILE A 505 5.44 21.23 -22.01
CA ILE A 505 5.70 22.11 -23.15
C ILE A 505 5.30 21.42 -24.46
N ALA A 506 5.64 20.14 -24.65
CA ALA A 506 5.21 19.37 -25.82
C ALA A 506 3.68 19.29 -25.93
N ALA A 507 2.99 18.97 -24.83
CA ALA A 507 1.53 18.84 -24.82
C ALA A 507 0.83 20.15 -25.19
N TYR A 508 1.24 21.26 -24.56
CA TYR A 508 0.67 22.58 -24.82
C TYR A 508 1.01 23.10 -26.22
N THR A 509 2.26 22.95 -26.66
CA THR A 509 2.68 23.39 -28.01
C THR A 509 1.93 22.63 -29.09
N PHE A 510 1.78 21.30 -28.95
CA PHE A 510 1.06 20.50 -29.92
C PHE A 510 -0.45 20.78 -29.91
N SER A 511 -1.02 21.04 -28.73
CA SER A 511 -2.43 21.43 -28.61
C SER A 511 -2.69 22.82 -29.22
N LEU A 512 -1.75 23.76 -29.06
CA LEU A 512 -1.80 25.07 -29.70
C LEU A 512 -1.68 24.96 -31.22
N LEU A 513 -0.79 24.07 -31.71
CA LEU A 513 -0.69 23.76 -33.13
C LEU A 513 -2.03 23.28 -33.69
N ALA A 514 -2.66 22.31 -33.03
CA ALA A 514 -3.96 21.80 -33.42
C ALA A 514 -5.05 22.88 -33.34
N ASP A 515 -5.00 23.77 -32.34
CA ASP A 515 -5.95 24.86 -32.21
C ASP A 515 -5.85 25.90 -33.31
N ARG A 516 -4.63 26.36 -33.61
CA ARG A 516 -4.40 27.48 -34.54
C ARG A 516 -4.30 27.04 -36.00
N LEU A 517 -3.78 25.84 -36.25
CA LEU A 517 -3.45 25.35 -37.60
C LEU A 517 -4.07 23.98 -37.93
N GLY A 518 -4.72 23.30 -36.98
CA GLY A 518 -5.19 21.92 -37.17
C GLY A 518 -6.06 21.72 -38.42
N ASP A 519 -6.99 22.64 -38.68
CA ASP A 519 -7.89 22.56 -39.84
C ASP A 519 -7.16 22.84 -41.17
N ARG A 520 -6.06 23.60 -41.12
CA ARG A 520 -5.20 23.94 -42.26
C ARG A 520 -4.20 22.83 -42.57
N ILE A 521 -3.82 22.01 -41.60
CA ILE A 521 -2.83 20.94 -41.77
C ILE A 521 -3.44 19.73 -42.47
N ASP A 522 -2.82 19.32 -43.57
CA ASP A 522 -3.09 18.10 -44.31
C ASP A 522 -2.33 16.93 -43.65
N LEU A 523 -3.03 16.17 -42.81
CA LEU A 523 -2.48 15.00 -42.12
C LEU A 523 -2.13 13.85 -43.08
N ASP A 524 -2.68 13.81 -44.29
CA ASP A 524 -2.32 12.77 -45.27
C ASP A 524 -0.93 13.03 -45.85
N ARG A 525 -0.51 14.30 -45.98
CA ARG A 525 0.88 14.65 -46.33
C ARG A 525 1.86 14.23 -45.25
N VAL A 526 1.51 14.44 -43.98
CA VAL A 526 2.31 14.01 -42.84
C VAL A 526 2.45 12.49 -42.81
N TRP A 527 1.35 11.77 -43.08
CA TRP A 527 1.38 10.32 -43.25
C TRP A 527 2.27 9.91 -44.44
N ALA A 528 2.12 10.55 -45.61
CA ALA A 528 2.90 10.24 -46.81
C ALA A 528 4.42 10.45 -46.59
N ALA A 529 4.79 11.52 -45.89
CA ALA A 529 6.19 11.81 -45.53
C ALA A 529 6.69 11.02 -44.31
N GLN A 530 5.79 10.38 -43.56
CA GLN A 530 6.06 9.77 -42.25
C GLN A 530 6.76 10.76 -41.29
N GLY A 531 6.32 12.01 -41.29
CA GLY A 531 6.92 13.10 -40.50
C GLY A 531 6.43 14.48 -40.95
N GLY A 532 6.74 15.50 -40.14
CA GLY A 532 6.53 16.89 -40.53
C GLY A 532 7.72 17.44 -41.32
N SER A 533 7.44 18.37 -42.23
CA SER A 533 8.43 19.16 -42.95
C SER A 533 9.29 19.98 -41.99
N LYS A 534 10.47 20.39 -42.48
CA LYS A 534 11.35 21.27 -41.71
C LYS A 534 10.64 22.57 -41.30
N GLN A 535 9.86 23.17 -42.20
CA GLN A 535 9.12 24.39 -41.96
C GLN A 535 8.09 24.23 -40.83
N LEU A 536 7.31 23.14 -40.84
CA LEU A 536 6.35 22.85 -39.78
C LEU A 536 7.08 22.63 -38.43
N MET A 537 8.19 21.88 -38.44
CA MET A 537 8.97 21.64 -37.23
C MET A 537 9.64 22.91 -36.70
N ASP A 538 10.11 23.80 -37.57
CA ASP A 538 10.68 25.11 -37.18
C ASP A 538 9.58 26.02 -36.57
N GLN A 539 8.36 25.99 -37.11
CA GLN A 539 7.22 26.70 -36.53
C GLN A 539 6.86 26.16 -35.13
N ILE A 540 6.83 24.83 -34.98
CA ILE A 540 6.62 24.18 -33.67
C ILE A 540 7.71 24.60 -32.68
N ALA A 541 8.99 24.63 -33.10
CA ALA A 541 10.09 25.06 -32.25
C ALA A 541 9.94 26.51 -31.80
N ARG A 542 9.48 27.39 -32.69
CA ARG A 542 9.23 28.80 -32.37
C ARG A 542 8.14 28.93 -31.30
N TRP A 543 6.99 28.31 -31.54
CA TRP A 543 5.87 28.33 -30.59
C TRP A 543 6.19 27.61 -29.28
N ALA A 544 7.05 26.58 -29.28
CA ALA A 544 7.47 25.93 -28.06
C ALA A 544 8.17 26.89 -27.08
N ARG A 545 9.02 27.80 -27.59
CA ARG A 545 9.69 28.81 -26.75
C ARG A 545 8.68 29.80 -26.17
N GLU A 546 7.71 30.23 -26.97
CA GLU A 546 6.66 31.15 -26.55
C GLU A 546 5.71 30.49 -25.53
N VAL A 547 5.34 29.23 -25.74
CA VAL A 547 4.54 28.43 -24.81
C VAL A 547 5.28 28.26 -23.48
N ASP A 548 6.57 27.92 -23.49
CA ASP A 548 7.38 27.83 -22.27
C ASP A 548 7.38 29.15 -21.48
N GLN A 549 7.56 30.28 -22.15
CA GLN A 549 7.48 31.60 -21.51
C GLN A 549 6.10 31.87 -20.89
N VAL A 550 5.02 31.54 -21.60
CA VAL A 550 3.65 31.73 -21.09
C VAL A 550 3.38 30.82 -19.90
N LEU A 551 3.79 29.55 -19.95
CA LEU A 551 3.64 28.60 -18.86
C LEU A 551 4.37 29.08 -17.59
N ASN A 552 5.62 29.52 -17.72
CA ASN A 552 6.40 30.01 -16.58
C ASN A 552 5.82 31.32 -16.03
N ARG A 553 5.46 32.27 -16.90
CA ARG A 553 4.89 33.57 -16.48
C ARG A 553 3.55 33.41 -15.75
N THR A 554 2.69 32.50 -16.23
CA THR A 554 1.33 32.32 -15.68
C THR A 554 1.27 31.39 -14.48
N ALA A 555 2.35 30.66 -14.17
CA ALA A 555 2.36 29.74 -13.03
C ALA A 555 2.33 30.44 -11.66
N SER A 556 2.68 31.74 -11.59
CA SER A 556 2.58 32.57 -10.39
C SER A 556 3.13 31.91 -9.11
N GLY A 557 4.34 31.34 -9.19
CA GLY A 557 5.01 30.67 -8.07
C GLY A 557 4.67 29.19 -7.89
N LYS A 558 3.71 28.64 -8.65
CA LYS A 558 3.45 27.19 -8.68
C LYS A 558 4.45 26.48 -9.58
N MET A 559 4.71 25.20 -9.31
CA MET A 559 5.49 24.35 -10.22
C MET A 559 4.73 24.17 -11.55
N VAL A 560 5.41 24.36 -12.68
CA VAL A 560 4.79 24.31 -14.03
C VAL A 560 4.05 22.99 -14.28
N SER A 561 4.57 21.87 -13.79
CA SER A 561 3.92 20.56 -13.95
C SER A 561 2.59 20.44 -13.18
N GLU A 562 2.40 21.15 -12.06
CA GLU A 562 1.10 21.22 -11.36
C GLU A 562 0.17 22.26 -11.99
N TRP A 563 0.73 23.39 -12.43
CA TRP A 563 -0.03 24.42 -13.12
C TRP A 563 -0.62 23.91 -14.43
N ALA A 564 0.16 23.16 -15.21
CA ALA A 564 -0.23 22.56 -16.48
C ALA A 564 -1.39 21.57 -16.39
N LYS A 565 -1.83 21.13 -15.20
CA LYS A 565 -2.99 20.22 -15.02
C LYS A 565 -4.33 20.96 -14.88
N ARG A 566 -4.26 22.29 -14.79
CA ARG A 566 -5.37 23.18 -14.44
C ARG A 566 -6.04 23.73 -15.70
N PRO A 567 -7.38 23.73 -15.80
CA PRO A 567 -8.09 24.36 -16.92
C PRO A 567 -7.69 25.83 -17.13
N GLU A 568 -7.43 26.56 -16.05
CA GLU A 568 -7.03 27.96 -16.08
C GLU A 568 -5.68 28.17 -16.79
N CYS A 569 -4.77 27.20 -16.66
CA CYS A 569 -3.51 27.22 -17.42
C CYS A 569 -3.77 27.07 -18.92
N LYS A 570 -4.64 26.11 -19.30
CA LYS A 570 -5.06 25.92 -20.69
C LYS A 570 -5.62 27.20 -21.30
N ASP A 571 -6.54 27.85 -20.60
CA ASP A 571 -7.17 29.07 -21.08
C ASP A 571 -6.15 30.22 -21.21
N ALA A 572 -5.22 30.33 -20.25
CA ALA A 572 -4.15 31.33 -20.30
C ALA A 572 -3.18 31.11 -21.47
N VAL A 573 -2.80 29.86 -21.78
CA VAL A 573 -1.95 29.56 -22.93
C VAL A 573 -2.70 29.84 -24.23
N PHE A 574 -3.94 29.36 -24.38
CA PHE A 574 -4.69 29.57 -25.62
C PHE A 574 -5.10 31.02 -25.87
N SER A 575 -5.20 31.84 -24.83
CA SER A 575 -5.50 33.28 -24.96
C SER A 575 -4.27 34.15 -25.22
N ALA A 576 -3.07 33.59 -25.16
CA ALA A 576 -1.85 34.35 -25.42
C ALA A 576 -1.65 34.66 -26.91
N THR A 577 -0.84 35.69 -27.17
CA THR A 577 -0.42 36.07 -28.53
C THR A 577 0.87 35.33 -28.88
N TYR A 578 0.88 34.73 -30.08
CA TYR A 578 2.01 33.97 -30.62
C TYR A 578 2.50 34.59 -31.91
N SER A 579 3.74 34.28 -32.29
CA SER A 579 4.28 34.69 -33.59
C SER A 579 3.46 34.12 -34.75
N THR A 580 3.41 34.86 -35.85
CA THR A 580 2.64 34.46 -37.04
C THR A 580 3.17 33.16 -37.63
N PRO A 581 2.27 32.26 -38.11
CA PRO A 581 2.67 31.06 -38.82
C PRO A 581 3.47 31.38 -40.09
N ASP A 582 4.47 30.55 -40.38
CA ASP A 582 5.12 30.55 -41.68
C ASP A 582 4.16 30.03 -42.77
N GLU A 583 3.78 30.88 -43.72
CA GLU A 583 2.86 30.54 -44.81
C GLU A 583 3.49 29.59 -45.85
N SER A 584 4.81 29.35 -45.77
CA SER A 584 5.52 28.40 -46.65
C SER A 584 5.42 26.93 -46.20
N ILE A 585 4.69 26.64 -45.12
CA ILE A 585 4.53 25.27 -44.59
C ILE A 585 3.87 24.34 -45.64
N PRO A 586 4.59 23.31 -46.13
CA PRO A 586 4.10 22.40 -47.16
C PRO A 586 2.86 21.60 -46.78
N GLU A 587 2.62 21.37 -45.50
CA GLU A 587 1.47 20.63 -44.99
C GLU A 587 0.17 21.44 -45.05
N PHE A 588 0.19 22.73 -45.38
CA PHE A 588 -1.05 23.47 -45.55
C PHE A 588 -1.85 22.93 -46.73
N LYS A 589 -3.13 22.67 -46.50
CA LYS A 589 -4.11 22.34 -47.53
C LYS A 589 -4.06 23.46 -48.57
N LYS A 590 -3.90 23.08 -49.84
CA LYS A 590 -4.05 24.04 -50.93
C LYS A 590 -5.54 24.34 -51.05
N ASN A 591 -5.91 25.63 -51.00
CA ASN A 591 -7.27 26.08 -51.25
C ASN A 591 -7.75 25.63 -52.64
#